data_AF-A0A915BCU2-F1
#
_entry.id   AF-A0A915BCU2-F1
#
_cell.length_a   1.000
_cell.length_b   1.000
_cell.length_c   1.000
_cell.angle_alpha   90.00
_cell.angle_beta   90.00
_cell.angle_gamma   90.00
#
_symmetry.space_group_name_H-M   'P 1'
#
loop_
_entity.id
_entity.type
_entity.pdbx_description
1 polymer ?
#
loop_
_entity_poly.entity_id
_entity_poly.type
_entity_poly.pdbx_seq_one_letter_code
_entity_poly.pdbx_strand_id
1 'polypeptide(L)'
;PQMDSQGAGPTLTISMPILNTMENGSGLLGVAGVDIRFKQIAKILPEHEQMYAFIVDNNGITVYHPKLKIPKTEVYSVRRTACYDKRSRSRGGGRIQFGEADERVLRLMGLVDSIPTIDIAELEPDSERFREFRKAMIDRNCSDAPLLDGDREYRCKSVEGTPLTIGFVVFKDRSDTVLRNDVPRPKNPQKALVGHYVPKRGLCRGDLDHVDMTERFKAFLEADKCEMDTRLPYALAAALNQWTESWPDLEENATCATNRLPENFDPLYHIASFVNTFNHITAFYPKCNFESLRPIVDVLELERYPPPTKKLRLFAFNDNDKITITAYKEIFDSIYGRRLAVGGVQWTSQFIDSLFQNATADSSQWAACYEPKRSCHLVLSDGFVVAGRRARQHLSSADALLFDYLFKKSLIRKTYRRDNQAQCTPSRHLYSPNNAPPRPHSISTMLFHLTKLLTTAFWLDFWLLMTSSIKKALAQPVMIGGTCQFSRIKHKELCSLEYPMYEIMLTEKHTFMLNDGVCSR
;
A
#
# COMPACT_ATOMS: atom_id res chain seq x y z
N PRO A 1 -9.05 -14.64 14.28
CA PRO A 1 -9.59 -13.96 13.08
C PRO A 1 -9.30 -14.85 11.86
N GLN A 2 -10.26 -15.04 10.96
CA GLN A 2 -10.12 -15.87 9.78
C GLN A 2 -10.87 -15.30 8.58
N MET A 3 -10.58 -15.79 7.37
CA MET A 3 -11.42 -15.52 6.21
C MET A 3 -12.56 -16.52 6.20
N ASP A 4 -13.76 -16.03 5.92
CA ASP A 4 -14.92 -16.89 5.72
C ASP A 4 -14.70 -17.77 4.49
N SER A 5 -14.82 -19.09 4.69
CA SER A 5 -14.78 -20.10 3.65
C SER A 5 -15.85 -19.93 2.58
N GLN A 6 -16.97 -19.27 2.89
CA GLN A 6 -18.04 -18.94 1.95
C GLN A 6 -17.77 -17.63 1.18
N GLY A 7 -16.63 -16.97 1.44
CA GLY A 7 -16.21 -15.77 0.73
C GLY A 7 -16.86 -14.47 1.22
N ALA A 8 -17.54 -14.45 2.38
CA ALA A 8 -18.08 -13.21 2.93
C ALA A 8 -17.00 -12.25 3.49
N GLY A 9 -15.72 -12.64 3.42
CA GLY A 9 -14.59 -11.84 3.83
C GLY A 9 -14.10 -12.17 5.25
N PRO A 10 -13.41 -11.25 5.93
CA PRO A 10 -12.83 -11.49 7.25
C PRO A 10 -13.89 -11.60 8.35
N THR A 11 -13.77 -12.65 9.16
CA THR A 11 -14.65 -12.97 10.27
C THR A 11 -13.85 -13.28 11.55
N LEU A 12 -14.51 -13.08 12.68
CA LEU A 12 -14.10 -13.58 13.98
C LEU A 12 -15.09 -14.67 14.38
N THR A 13 -14.62 -15.91 14.49
CA THR A 13 -15.44 -17.02 14.98
C THR A 13 -15.32 -17.12 16.48
N ILE A 14 -16.45 -17.04 17.18
CA ILE A 14 -16.55 -17.39 18.60
C ILE A 14 -16.96 -18.86 18.66
N SER A 15 -16.21 -19.68 19.40
CA SER A 15 -16.46 -21.11 19.50
C SER A 15 -16.75 -21.57 20.93
N MET A 16 -17.59 -22.60 21.06
CA MET A 16 -17.92 -23.25 22.32
C MET A 16 -17.86 -24.77 22.15
N PRO A 17 -17.19 -25.51 23.04
CA PRO A 17 -17.18 -26.97 22.99
C PRO A 17 -18.53 -27.53 23.44
N ILE A 18 -19.02 -28.53 22.72
CA ILE A 18 -20.19 -29.33 23.10
C ILE A 18 -19.65 -30.61 23.74
N LEU A 19 -19.89 -30.76 25.03
CA LEU A 19 -19.40 -31.90 25.81
C LEU A 19 -20.47 -33.00 25.87
N ASN A 20 -20.03 -34.25 25.87
CA ASN A 20 -20.88 -35.39 26.13
C ASN A 20 -21.22 -35.43 27.63
N THR A 21 -22.49 -35.55 27.97
CA THR A 21 -22.97 -35.62 29.37
C THR A 21 -23.52 -37.00 29.74
N MET A 22 -23.33 -38.02 28.90
CA MET A 22 -23.76 -39.40 29.20
C MET A 22 -22.89 -40.01 30.32
N GLU A 23 -23.45 -40.93 31.10
CA GLU A 23 -22.85 -41.49 32.34
C GLU A 23 -21.43 -42.09 32.18
N ASN A 24 -21.01 -42.44 30.95
CA ASN A 24 -19.66 -42.92 30.63
C ASN A 24 -18.95 -42.11 29.52
N GLY A 25 -19.48 -40.95 29.14
CA GLY A 25 -19.01 -40.16 28.01
C GLY A 25 -18.24 -38.92 28.43
N SER A 26 -16.92 -39.01 28.61
CA SER A 26 -16.05 -37.84 28.87
C SER A 26 -15.51 -37.19 27.58
N GLY A 27 -16.28 -37.24 26.49
CA GLY A 27 -15.82 -36.85 25.15
C GLY A 27 -16.34 -35.48 24.68
N LEU A 28 -15.53 -34.78 23.89
CA LEU A 28 -15.99 -33.65 23.06
C LEU A 28 -16.86 -34.19 21.92
N LEU A 29 -18.14 -33.80 21.88
CA LEU A 29 -19.06 -34.16 20.79
C LEU A 29 -18.82 -33.32 19.54
N GLY A 30 -18.44 -32.06 19.73
CA GLY A 30 -18.18 -31.13 18.65
C GLY A 30 -17.91 -29.73 19.16
N VAL A 31 -17.76 -28.78 18.23
CA VAL A 31 -17.55 -27.37 18.54
C VAL A 31 -18.60 -26.57 17.78
N ALA A 32 -19.43 -25.83 18.52
CA ALA A 32 -20.31 -24.84 17.93
C ALA A 32 -19.50 -23.57 17.66
N GLY A 33 -19.68 -22.96 16.49
CA GLY A 33 -19.02 -21.71 16.11
C GLY A 33 -20.03 -20.71 15.56
N VAL A 34 -19.89 -19.44 15.92
CA VAL A 34 -20.65 -18.33 15.34
C VAL A 34 -19.68 -17.29 14.79
N ASP A 35 -19.90 -16.92 13.52
CA ASP A 35 -19.05 -15.96 12.81
C ASP A 35 -19.59 -14.53 12.95
N ILE A 36 -18.72 -13.64 13.44
CA ILE A 36 -18.94 -12.20 13.47
C ILE A 36 -18.13 -11.57 12.34
N ARG A 37 -18.79 -10.84 11.44
CA ARG A 37 -18.08 -10.17 10.34
C ARG A 37 -17.36 -8.94 10.87
N PHE A 38 -16.12 -8.72 10.43
CA PHE A 38 -15.36 -7.52 10.84
C PHE A 38 -16.09 -6.22 10.50
N LYS A 39 -16.87 -6.20 9.43
CA LYS A 39 -17.73 -5.09 9.05
C LYS A 39 -18.73 -4.71 10.15
N GLN A 40 -19.29 -5.68 10.87
CA GLN A 40 -20.20 -5.43 11.99
C GLN A 40 -19.46 -4.80 13.17
N ILE A 41 -18.23 -5.26 13.43
CA ILE A 41 -17.37 -4.72 14.47
C ILE A 41 -16.97 -3.26 14.13
N ALA A 42 -16.54 -3.01 12.89
CA ALA A 42 -16.14 -1.70 12.41
C ALA A 42 -17.26 -0.64 12.53
N LYS A 43 -18.53 -1.05 12.39
CA LYS A 43 -19.69 -0.14 12.55
C LYS A 43 -19.84 0.46 13.94
N ILE A 44 -19.37 -0.24 14.97
CA ILE A 44 -19.50 0.18 16.37
C ILE A 44 -18.34 1.11 16.77
N LEU A 45 -17.21 1.02 16.06
CA LEU A 45 -16.01 1.77 16.37
C LEU A 45 -16.06 3.19 15.79
N PRO A 46 -15.63 4.21 16.55
CA PRO A 46 -15.46 5.54 16.00
C PRO A 46 -14.30 5.57 15.01
N GLU A 47 -14.54 6.22 13.87
CA GLU A 47 -13.52 6.56 12.88
C GLU A 47 -13.86 7.96 12.35
N HIS A 48 -13.22 8.96 12.97
CA HIS A 48 -13.39 10.37 12.70
C HIS A 48 -12.01 11.04 12.55
N GLU A 49 -11.97 12.36 12.34
CA GLU A 49 -10.70 13.07 12.12
C GLU A 49 -9.89 13.15 13.40
N GLN A 50 -10.60 13.42 14.49
CA GLN A 50 -10.02 13.58 15.80
C GLN A 50 -9.65 12.23 16.43
N MET A 51 -10.35 11.14 16.08
CA MET A 51 -10.09 9.85 16.71
C MET A 51 -10.38 8.66 15.81
N TYR A 52 -9.62 7.58 16.02
CA TYR A 52 -9.97 6.26 15.52
C TYR A 52 -9.80 5.23 16.62
N ALA A 53 -10.54 4.13 16.47
CA ALA A 53 -10.40 2.98 17.35
C ALA A 53 -9.89 1.75 16.59
N PHE A 54 -9.27 0.86 17.36
CA PHE A 54 -8.77 -0.43 16.89
C PHE A 54 -8.96 -1.49 17.97
N ILE A 55 -8.88 -2.76 17.59
CA ILE A 55 -9.08 -3.90 18.49
C ILE A 55 -7.88 -4.83 18.42
N VAL A 56 -7.38 -5.20 19.59
CA VAL A 56 -6.31 -6.20 19.75
C VAL A 56 -6.79 -7.35 20.62
N ASP A 57 -6.15 -8.50 20.46
CA ASP A 57 -6.27 -9.60 21.41
C ASP A 57 -5.23 -9.49 22.54
N ASN A 58 -5.26 -10.45 23.47
CA ASN A 58 -4.33 -10.59 24.59
C ASN A 58 -2.92 -11.05 24.18
N ASN A 59 -2.62 -11.17 22.88
CA ASN A 59 -1.28 -11.42 22.35
C ASN A 59 -0.72 -10.21 21.58
N GLY A 60 -1.49 -9.13 21.45
CA GLY A 60 -1.14 -7.95 20.65
C GLY A 60 -1.49 -8.08 19.17
N ILE A 61 -2.14 -9.17 18.76
CA ILE A 61 -2.61 -9.35 17.39
C ILE A 61 -3.77 -8.40 17.14
N THR A 62 -3.64 -7.64 16.06
CA THR A 62 -4.67 -6.71 15.63
C THR A 62 -5.83 -7.47 14.97
N VAL A 63 -7.01 -7.40 15.58
CA VAL A 63 -8.26 -7.91 14.99
C VAL A 63 -8.84 -6.88 14.03
N TYR A 64 -8.85 -5.61 14.42
CA TYR A 64 -9.34 -4.52 13.57
C TYR A 64 -8.44 -3.30 13.72
N HIS A 65 -8.07 -2.66 12.61
CA HIS A 65 -7.38 -1.38 12.60
C HIS A 65 -7.58 -0.69 11.24
N PRO A 66 -7.66 0.66 11.17
CA PRO A 66 -7.87 1.37 9.90
C PRO A 66 -6.81 1.09 8.83
N LYS A 67 -5.53 0.96 9.22
CA LYS A 67 -4.41 0.64 8.32
C LYS A 67 -4.31 -0.85 7.93
N LEU A 68 -5.09 -1.74 8.56
CA LEU A 68 -4.99 -3.18 8.32
C LEU A 68 -5.55 -3.54 6.93
N LYS A 69 -4.68 -3.96 6.01
CA LYS A 69 -5.07 -4.42 4.67
C LYS A 69 -5.56 -5.86 4.74
N ILE A 70 -6.84 -6.09 4.42
CA ILE A 70 -7.39 -7.45 4.42
C ILE A 70 -7.45 -7.98 2.98
N PRO A 71 -6.87 -9.17 2.71
CA PRO A 71 -6.93 -9.80 1.40
C PRO A 71 -8.39 -10.14 1.02
N LYS A 72 -8.71 -10.07 -0.28
CA LYS A 72 -10.08 -10.37 -0.78
C LYS A 72 -10.44 -11.86 -0.63
N THR A 73 -9.44 -12.73 -0.70
CA THR A 73 -9.57 -14.19 -0.65
C THR A 73 -8.51 -14.73 0.30
N GLU A 74 -8.72 -15.93 0.82
CA GLU A 74 -7.69 -16.67 1.56
C GLU A 74 -6.39 -16.70 0.75
N VAL A 75 -5.30 -16.28 1.37
CA VAL A 75 -3.98 -16.23 0.74
C VAL A 75 -3.40 -17.64 0.57
N TYR A 76 -3.93 -18.63 1.31
CA TYR A 76 -3.31 -19.96 1.44
C TYR A 76 -4.17 -21.18 1.08
N SER A 77 -5.44 -21.04 0.69
CA SER A 77 -6.14 -22.16 0.03
C SER A 77 -5.49 -22.55 -1.31
N VAL A 78 -4.63 -21.67 -1.87
CA VAL A 78 -3.80 -21.95 -3.05
C VAL A 78 -2.58 -22.84 -2.72
N ARG A 79 -2.10 -22.91 -1.46
CA ARG A 79 -0.95 -23.77 -1.11
C ARG A 79 -1.27 -25.26 -1.15
N ARG A 80 -2.54 -25.65 -1.00
CA ARG A 80 -2.97 -27.06 -1.06
C ARG A 80 -3.44 -27.50 -2.45
N THR A 81 -3.64 -26.57 -3.38
CA THR A 81 -4.08 -26.85 -4.75
C THR A 81 -3.03 -26.52 -5.82
N ALA A 82 -1.95 -25.80 -5.48
CA ALA A 82 -0.83 -25.54 -6.38
C ALA A 82 0.23 -26.66 -6.30
N CYS A 83 0.34 -27.45 -7.38
CA CYS A 83 1.35 -28.49 -7.53
C CYS A 83 2.80 -27.95 -7.55
N TYR A 84 3.53 -27.84 -6.44
CA TYR A 84 4.94 -27.39 -6.50
C TYR A 84 5.81 -28.16 -7.51
N ASP A 85 6.71 -27.46 -8.22
CA ASP A 85 7.76 -28.09 -9.03
C ASP A 85 8.69 -28.90 -8.09
N LYS A 86 8.60 -30.22 -8.18
CA LYS A 86 9.36 -31.19 -7.36
C LYS A 86 10.87 -31.06 -7.49
N ARG A 87 11.40 -30.30 -8.46
CA ARG A 87 12.84 -30.07 -8.62
C ARG A 87 13.42 -29.16 -7.54
N SER A 88 12.63 -28.26 -6.98
CA SER A 88 12.98 -27.57 -5.73
C SER A 88 12.49 -28.43 -4.57
N ARG A 89 13.37 -28.78 -3.62
CA ARG A 89 12.90 -29.37 -2.36
C ARG A 89 11.93 -28.38 -1.74
N SER A 90 10.65 -28.76 -1.66
CA SER A 90 9.67 -28.09 -0.81
C SER A 90 10.34 -27.86 0.54
N ARG A 91 10.31 -26.62 1.03
CA ARG A 91 10.75 -26.31 2.39
C ARG A 91 9.82 -27.06 3.35
N GLY A 92 10.15 -28.31 3.65
CA GLY A 92 9.57 -29.02 4.78
C GLY A 92 9.89 -28.21 6.03
N GLY A 93 8.87 -27.56 6.61
CA GLY A 93 8.94 -26.90 7.91
C GLY A 93 9.52 -25.48 7.95
N GLY A 94 9.86 -24.86 6.82
CA GLY A 94 10.34 -23.48 6.81
C GLY A 94 9.21 -22.48 7.03
N ARG A 95 8.96 -22.09 8.29
CA ARG A 95 8.01 -21.02 8.65
C ARG A 95 8.49 -19.69 8.05
N ILE A 96 7.62 -19.01 7.31
CA ILE A 96 7.88 -17.64 6.85
C ILE A 96 7.14 -16.73 7.82
N GLN A 97 7.90 -16.00 8.64
CA GLN A 97 7.37 -15.02 9.57
C GLN A 97 7.04 -13.74 8.80
N PHE A 98 5.76 -13.36 8.75
CA PHE A 98 5.31 -12.16 8.04
C PHE A 98 5.31 -10.89 8.92
N GLY A 99 5.52 -11.01 10.24
CA GLY A 99 5.50 -9.88 11.20
C GLY A 99 6.30 -10.17 12.47
N GLU A 100 6.36 -9.22 13.40
CA GLU A 100 7.12 -9.31 14.67
C GLU A 100 6.39 -10.05 15.79
N ALA A 101 5.22 -10.62 15.49
CA ALA A 101 4.48 -11.47 16.41
C ALA A 101 5.37 -12.57 17.04
N ASP A 102 5.16 -12.84 18.34
CA ASP A 102 5.95 -13.80 19.12
C ASP A 102 6.02 -15.17 18.41
N GLU A 103 7.22 -15.75 18.33
CA GLU A 103 7.46 -17.05 17.70
C GLU A 103 6.59 -18.17 18.31
N ARG A 104 6.22 -18.05 19.59
CA ARG A 104 5.30 -18.98 20.28
C ARG A 104 3.87 -18.89 19.76
N VAL A 105 3.41 -17.68 19.43
CA VAL A 105 2.09 -17.43 18.84
C VAL A 105 2.06 -17.96 17.40
N LEU A 106 3.13 -17.71 16.63
CA LEU A 106 3.31 -18.25 15.28
C LEU A 106 3.41 -19.80 15.27
N ARG A 107 3.94 -20.41 16.34
CA ARG A 107 3.98 -21.86 16.55
C ARG A 107 2.61 -22.47 16.82
N LEU A 108 1.77 -21.80 17.62
CA LEU A 108 0.44 -22.27 18.00
C LEU A 108 -0.57 -22.20 16.86
N MET A 109 -0.44 -21.21 15.97
CA MET A 109 -1.41 -20.99 14.88
C MET A 109 -1.12 -21.78 13.60
N GLY A 110 -0.16 -22.70 13.65
CA GLY A 110 0.52 -23.33 12.51
C GLY A 110 -0.28 -24.18 11.52
N LEU A 111 -1.60 -24.02 11.33
CA LEU A 111 -2.37 -24.80 10.35
C LEU A 111 -3.56 -24.09 9.66
N VAL A 112 -3.94 -22.85 10.03
CA VAL A 112 -5.11 -22.17 9.45
C VAL A 112 -4.72 -20.74 9.00
N ASP A 113 -3.98 -20.68 7.89
CA ASP A 113 -3.41 -19.47 7.29
C ASP A 113 -4.46 -18.61 6.55
N SER A 114 -5.44 -18.03 7.25
CA SER A 114 -6.48 -17.23 6.57
C SER A 114 -6.30 -15.71 6.73
N ILE A 115 -5.68 -15.20 7.80
CA ILE A 115 -5.38 -13.76 7.99
C ILE A 115 -3.93 -13.56 8.51
N PRO A 116 -3.14 -12.62 7.96
CA PRO A 116 -1.83 -12.30 8.53
C PRO A 116 -1.99 -11.79 9.97
N THR A 117 -1.36 -12.48 10.93
CA THR A 117 -1.35 -12.14 12.36
C THR A 117 -0.40 -10.99 12.60
N ILE A 118 -0.90 -9.78 12.38
CA ILE A 118 -0.11 -8.55 12.47
C ILE A 118 -0.22 -8.00 13.87
N ASP A 119 0.93 -7.75 14.48
CA ASP A 119 0.99 -7.08 15.76
C ASP A 119 0.62 -5.61 15.61
N ILE A 120 -0.05 -5.04 16.60
CA ILE A 120 -0.37 -3.60 16.60
C ILE A 120 0.89 -2.73 16.54
N ALA A 121 2.03 -3.20 17.08
CA ALA A 121 3.32 -2.51 16.97
C ALA A 121 3.79 -2.32 15.53
N GLU A 122 3.29 -3.12 14.58
CA GLU A 122 3.64 -3.01 13.16
C GLU A 122 2.75 -1.99 12.42
N LEU A 123 1.58 -1.65 12.97
CA LEU A 123 0.62 -0.74 12.35
C LEU A 123 0.72 0.69 12.90
N GLU A 124 1.22 0.83 14.12
CA GLU A 124 1.38 2.11 14.80
C GLU A 124 2.84 2.57 14.88
N PRO A 125 3.09 3.89 15.01
CA PRO A 125 4.42 4.40 15.22
C PRO A 125 5.05 3.80 16.48
N ASP A 126 6.30 3.36 16.35
CA ASP A 126 7.06 2.84 17.47
C ASP A 126 7.51 4.00 18.38
N SER A 127 6.81 4.18 19.50
CA SER A 127 7.16 5.11 20.57
C SER A 127 7.18 4.39 21.92
N GLU A 128 7.98 4.88 22.87
CA GLU A 128 8.03 4.31 24.22
C GLU A 128 6.65 4.31 24.88
N ARG A 129 5.90 5.40 24.72
CA ARG A 129 4.52 5.54 25.21
C ARG A 129 3.56 4.57 24.53
N PHE A 130 3.72 4.33 23.24
CA PHE A 130 2.91 3.35 22.53
C PHE A 130 3.22 1.92 22.98
N ARG A 131 4.48 1.59 23.29
CA ARG A 131 4.85 0.27 23.85
C ARG A 131 4.24 0.05 25.23
N GLU A 132 4.24 1.07 26.09
CA GLU A 132 3.53 1.06 27.38
C GLU A 132 2.03 0.83 27.17
N PHE A 133 1.42 1.56 26.24
CA PHE A 133 0.01 1.42 25.89
C PHE A 133 -0.34 0.02 25.37
N ARG A 134 0.45 -0.51 24.43
CA ARG A 134 0.31 -1.88 23.91
C ARG A 134 0.38 -2.91 25.03
N LYS A 135 1.34 -2.78 25.95
CA LYS A 135 1.46 -3.68 27.10
C LYS A 135 0.22 -3.62 27.99
N ALA A 136 -0.27 -2.42 28.31
CA ALA A 136 -1.50 -2.24 29.08
C ALA A 136 -2.72 -2.90 28.42
N MET A 137 -2.81 -2.85 27.09
CA MET A 137 -3.90 -3.50 26.34
C MET A 137 -3.83 -5.03 26.38
N ILE A 138 -2.61 -5.59 26.26
CA ILE A 138 -2.33 -7.03 26.34
C ILE A 138 -2.61 -7.57 27.75
N ASP A 139 -2.12 -6.86 28.76
CA ASP A 139 -2.33 -7.18 30.18
C ASP A 139 -3.77 -6.89 30.64
N ARG A 140 -4.58 -6.29 29.75
CA ARG A 140 -5.98 -5.85 29.99
C ARG A 140 -6.12 -4.88 31.17
N ASN A 141 -5.05 -4.16 31.49
CA ASN A 141 -4.99 -3.19 32.57
C ASN A 141 -5.06 -1.76 32.00
N CYS A 142 -6.24 -1.39 31.51
CA CYS A 142 -6.50 -0.07 30.97
C CYS A 142 -6.74 0.94 32.10
N SER A 143 -5.84 1.92 32.22
CA SER A 143 -5.99 3.08 33.09
C SER A 143 -7.11 4.01 32.58
N ASP A 144 -7.84 4.64 33.51
CA ASP A 144 -8.79 5.71 33.17
C ASP A 144 -8.07 7.00 32.72
N ALA A 145 -6.83 7.19 33.18
CA ALA A 145 -5.99 8.30 32.78
C ALA A 145 -5.40 8.05 31.38
N PRO A 146 -5.50 9.01 30.46
CA PRO A 146 -4.94 8.86 29.12
C PRO A 146 -3.40 8.85 29.13
N LEU A 147 -2.82 8.06 28.23
CA LEU A 147 -1.39 8.09 27.93
C LEU A 147 -1.12 9.13 26.84
N LEU A 148 -0.27 10.11 27.13
CA LEU A 148 0.04 11.21 26.22
C LEU A 148 1.34 10.94 25.45
N ASP A 149 1.30 11.14 24.13
CA ASP A 149 2.41 10.94 23.21
C ASP A 149 2.41 12.04 22.14
N GLY A 150 2.96 13.20 22.49
CA GLY A 150 2.96 14.38 21.61
C GLY A 150 1.55 14.92 21.34
N ASP A 151 1.13 14.91 20.08
CA ASP A 151 -0.21 15.28 19.60
C ASP A 151 -1.25 14.18 19.85
N ARG A 152 -0.81 12.98 20.24
CA ARG A 152 -1.67 11.81 20.44
C ARG A 152 -1.99 11.56 21.89
N GLU A 153 -3.19 11.05 22.10
CA GLU A 153 -3.73 10.62 23.36
C GLU A 153 -4.28 9.20 23.20
N TYR A 154 -3.71 8.26 23.96
CA TYR A 154 -4.10 6.86 23.94
C TYR A 154 -4.99 6.52 25.12
N ARG A 155 -6.12 5.85 24.83
CA ARG A 155 -7.06 5.32 25.83
C ARG A 155 -7.42 3.90 25.44
N CYS A 156 -7.64 3.00 26.40
CA CYS A 156 -8.13 1.67 26.09
C CYS A 156 -9.26 1.23 27.01
N LYS A 157 -10.02 0.24 26.56
CA LYS A 157 -11.04 -0.43 27.36
C LYS A 157 -11.03 -1.93 27.05
N SER A 158 -10.91 -2.75 28.09
CA SER A 158 -11.04 -4.20 27.96
C SER A 158 -12.51 -4.57 27.74
N VAL A 159 -12.77 -5.53 26.85
CA VAL A 159 -14.11 -6.03 26.59
C VAL A 159 -14.37 -7.19 27.55
N GLU A 160 -15.36 -7.02 28.43
CA GLU A 160 -15.73 -8.03 29.42
C GLU A 160 -16.13 -9.35 28.75
N GLY A 161 -15.75 -10.48 29.37
CA GLY A 161 -16.06 -11.82 28.85
C GLY A 161 -15.31 -12.25 27.58
N THR A 162 -14.42 -11.42 27.02
CA THR A 162 -13.62 -11.77 25.84
C THR A 162 -12.13 -11.44 26.07
N PRO A 163 -11.19 -12.04 25.32
CA PRO A 163 -9.77 -11.68 25.39
C PRO A 163 -9.45 -10.35 24.67
N LEU A 164 -10.45 -9.65 24.14
CA LEU A 164 -10.24 -8.45 23.32
C LEU A 164 -10.14 -7.17 24.15
N THR A 165 -9.34 -6.24 23.65
CA THR A 165 -9.21 -4.88 24.18
C THR A 165 -9.36 -3.87 23.04
N ILE A 166 -10.15 -2.83 23.26
CA ILE A 166 -10.35 -1.73 22.32
C ILE A 166 -9.36 -0.61 22.67
N GLY A 167 -8.59 -0.16 21.70
CA GLY A 167 -7.73 1.02 21.79
C GLY A 167 -8.34 2.20 21.05
N PHE A 168 -8.21 3.38 21.62
CA PHE A 168 -8.62 4.66 21.05
C PHE A 168 -7.39 5.54 20.92
N VAL A 169 -7.20 6.11 19.74
CA VAL A 169 -6.19 7.13 19.47
C VAL A 169 -6.91 8.42 19.19
N VAL A 170 -6.68 9.42 20.03
CA VAL A 170 -7.27 10.77 19.92
C VAL A 170 -6.16 11.76 19.62
N PHE A 171 -6.40 12.66 18.67
CA PHE A 171 -5.48 13.72 18.29
C PHE A 171 -5.92 15.04 18.92
N LYS A 172 -5.03 15.69 19.67
CA LYS A 172 -5.33 16.93 20.40
C LYS A 172 -5.40 18.17 19.51
N ASP A 173 -4.68 18.14 18.41
CA ASP A 173 -4.60 19.22 17.43
C ASP A 173 -5.72 19.14 16.37
N ARG A 174 -6.61 18.15 16.46
CA ARG A 174 -7.67 17.89 15.47
C ARG A 174 -9.06 18.06 16.07
N SER A 175 -10.00 18.34 15.19
CA SER A 175 -11.42 18.48 15.54
C SER A 175 -12.27 18.03 14.37
N ASP A 176 -13.40 17.39 14.66
CA ASP A 176 -14.24 16.83 13.60
C ASP A 176 -14.93 17.92 12.77
N THR A 177 -14.97 17.73 11.45
CA THR A 177 -15.69 18.60 10.52
C THR A 177 -17.09 18.05 10.27
N VAL A 178 -18.09 18.78 10.75
CA VAL A 178 -19.50 18.43 10.59
C VAL A 178 -20.18 19.53 9.79
N LEU A 179 -20.74 19.14 8.64
CA LEU A 179 -21.58 20.03 7.86
C LEU A 179 -23.00 20.02 8.44
N ARG A 180 -23.48 21.17 8.90
CA ARG A 180 -24.80 21.27 9.54
C ARG A 180 -25.95 21.27 8.54
N ASN A 181 -25.72 21.84 7.35
CA ASN A 181 -26.74 21.99 6.33
C ASN A 181 -26.96 20.67 5.59
N ASP A 182 -28.21 20.38 5.27
CA ASP A 182 -28.55 19.26 4.41
C ASP A 182 -28.11 19.53 2.97
N VAL A 183 -27.58 18.48 2.34
CA VAL A 183 -27.04 18.56 0.98
C VAL A 183 -27.75 17.52 0.12
N PRO A 184 -28.33 17.91 -1.02
CA PRO A 184 -28.98 16.97 -1.90
C PRO A 184 -27.95 15.95 -2.44
N ARG A 185 -28.43 14.73 -2.70
CA ARG A 185 -27.61 13.68 -3.31
C ARG A 185 -27.07 14.16 -4.67
N PRO A 186 -25.74 14.17 -4.88
CA PRO A 186 -25.15 14.64 -6.14
C PRO A 186 -25.38 13.63 -7.27
N LYS A 187 -25.46 14.15 -8.50
CA LYS A 187 -25.57 13.32 -9.70
C LYS A 187 -24.22 12.72 -10.07
N ASN A 188 -24.22 11.53 -10.66
CA ASN A 188 -23.01 10.94 -11.20
C ASN A 188 -22.50 11.78 -12.39
N PRO A 189 -21.23 12.23 -12.40
CA PRO A 189 -20.66 12.99 -13.50
C PRO A 189 -20.62 12.15 -14.79
N GLN A 190 -20.87 12.81 -15.93
CA GLN A 190 -21.02 12.15 -17.24
C GLN A 190 -19.78 12.30 -18.14
N LYS A 191 -18.68 12.87 -17.65
CA LYS A 191 -17.47 13.03 -18.45
C LYS A 191 -16.73 11.72 -18.66
N ALA A 192 -16.48 11.37 -19.92
CA ALA A 192 -15.94 10.06 -20.29
C ALA A 192 -14.53 9.80 -19.74
N LEU A 193 -13.71 10.85 -19.67
CA LEU A 193 -12.30 10.78 -19.25
C LEU A 193 -12.06 11.10 -17.78
N VAL A 194 -13.10 11.38 -17.01
CA VAL A 194 -12.96 11.63 -15.57
C VAL A 194 -13.14 10.31 -14.83
N GLY A 195 -12.11 9.93 -14.08
CA GLY A 195 -12.14 8.77 -13.20
C GLY A 195 -12.47 9.19 -11.77
N HIS A 196 -13.15 8.31 -11.04
CA HIS A 196 -13.35 8.44 -9.61
C HIS A 196 -12.80 7.20 -8.91
N TYR A 197 -12.14 7.41 -7.78
CA TYR A 197 -11.60 6.36 -6.94
C TYR A 197 -11.99 6.59 -5.49
N VAL A 198 -12.44 5.50 -4.86
CA VAL A 198 -12.77 5.46 -3.44
C VAL A 198 -12.06 4.23 -2.85
N PRO A 199 -11.16 4.41 -1.88
CA PRO A 199 -10.45 3.29 -1.27
C PRO A 199 -11.37 2.38 -0.48
N LYS A 200 -10.84 1.22 -0.07
CA LYS A 200 -11.56 0.34 0.86
C LYS A 200 -11.77 1.08 2.17
N ARG A 201 -13.00 1.00 2.70
CA ARG A 201 -13.41 1.58 3.99
C ARG A 201 -13.35 3.10 4.13
N GLY A 202 -12.94 3.86 3.10
CA GLY A 202 -12.95 5.33 3.14
C GLY A 202 -14.35 5.95 3.14
N LEU A 203 -15.33 5.26 2.55
CA LEU A 203 -16.74 5.66 2.53
C LEU A 203 -17.66 4.51 2.93
N CYS A 204 -18.77 4.85 3.58
CA CYS A 204 -19.80 3.92 4.08
C CYS A 204 -19.26 2.78 4.94
N ARG A 205 -18.18 3.00 5.72
CA ARG A 205 -17.63 2.03 6.69
C ARG A 205 -17.41 0.62 6.09
N GLY A 206 -17.00 0.56 4.82
CA GLY A 206 -16.75 -0.70 4.10
C GLY A 206 -18.00 -1.38 3.53
N ASP A 207 -19.18 -0.75 3.56
CA ASP A 207 -20.38 -1.26 2.89
C ASP A 207 -20.14 -1.57 1.41
N LEU A 208 -19.30 -0.76 0.77
CA LEU A 208 -18.97 -0.83 -0.66
C LEU A 208 -17.71 -1.68 -0.95
N ASP A 209 -17.16 -2.39 0.04
CA ASP A 209 -15.90 -3.14 -0.14
C ASP A 209 -16.00 -4.26 -1.17
N HIS A 210 -17.22 -4.78 -1.40
CA HIS A 210 -17.56 -5.79 -2.40
C HIS A 210 -17.57 -5.25 -3.84
N VAL A 211 -17.77 -3.94 -4.02
CA VAL A 211 -17.79 -3.26 -5.32
C VAL A 211 -16.34 -3.01 -5.78
N ASP A 212 -16.12 -3.05 -7.09
CA ASP A 212 -14.82 -2.70 -7.65
C ASP A 212 -14.41 -1.27 -7.31
N MET A 213 -13.11 -1.03 -7.14
CA MET A 213 -12.58 0.24 -6.62
C MET A 213 -12.98 1.44 -7.48
N THR A 214 -13.12 1.25 -8.80
CA THR A 214 -13.47 2.31 -9.75
C THR A 214 -14.98 2.57 -9.87
N GLU A 215 -15.81 1.63 -9.41
CA GLU A 215 -17.28 1.72 -9.44
C GLU A 215 -17.88 2.16 -8.10
N ARG A 216 -17.10 2.11 -7.02
CA ARG A 216 -17.54 2.48 -5.67
C ARG A 216 -18.10 3.88 -5.56
N PHE A 217 -17.56 4.84 -6.29
CA PHE A 217 -18.09 6.21 -6.27
C PHE A 217 -19.52 6.25 -6.79
N LYS A 218 -19.79 5.58 -7.92
CA LYS A 218 -21.14 5.46 -8.47
C LYS A 218 -22.06 4.70 -7.50
N ALA A 219 -21.59 3.58 -6.95
CA ALA A 219 -22.34 2.82 -5.95
C ALA A 219 -22.63 3.64 -4.69
N PHE A 220 -21.73 4.53 -4.26
CA PHE A 220 -21.94 5.44 -3.14
C PHE A 220 -23.06 6.46 -3.43
N LEU A 221 -23.10 7.00 -4.65
CA LEU A 221 -24.16 7.93 -5.06
C LEU A 221 -25.52 7.22 -5.19
N GLU A 222 -25.52 5.95 -5.62
CA GLU A 222 -26.74 5.15 -5.79
C GLU A 222 -27.20 4.44 -4.52
N ALA A 223 -26.34 4.31 -3.51
CA ALA A 223 -26.65 3.60 -2.27
C ALA A 223 -27.78 4.29 -1.48
N ASP A 224 -28.85 3.55 -1.24
CA ASP A 224 -30.00 4.04 -0.46
C ASP A 224 -29.70 4.13 1.04
N LYS A 225 -28.74 3.35 1.54
CA LYS A 225 -28.36 3.34 2.96
C LYS A 225 -26.85 3.26 3.10
N CYS A 226 -26.26 4.39 3.46
CA CYS A 226 -24.90 4.49 3.98
C CYS A 226 -25.05 4.79 5.48
N GLU A 227 -24.57 3.91 6.37
CA GLU A 227 -24.69 4.09 7.82
C GLU A 227 -23.66 5.11 8.36
N MET A 228 -23.65 6.31 7.78
CA MET A 228 -22.86 7.46 8.24
C MET A 228 -23.52 8.77 7.78
N ASP A 229 -23.10 9.89 8.36
CA ASP A 229 -23.53 11.21 7.90
C ASP A 229 -23.03 11.46 6.47
N THR A 230 -23.97 11.56 5.52
CA THR A 230 -23.67 11.76 4.10
C THR A 230 -23.57 13.23 3.70
N ARG A 231 -23.91 14.18 4.58
CA ARG A 231 -23.97 15.62 4.24
C ARG A 231 -22.63 16.15 3.73
N LEU A 232 -21.55 15.94 4.49
CA LEU A 232 -20.21 16.37 4.10
C LEU A 232 -19.67 15.61 2.88
N PRO A 233 -19.73 14.25 2.82
CA PRO A 233 -19.38 13.50 1.60
C PRO A 233 -20.13 13.96 0.35
N TYR A 234 -21.43 14.26 0.44
CA TYR A 234 -22.23 14.75 -0.68
C TYR A 234 -21.85 16.18 -1.09
N ALA A 235 -21.57 17.07 -0.14
CA ALA A 235 -21.05 18.41 -0.46
C ALA A 235 -19.71 18.33 -1.21
N LEU A 236 -18.79 17.50 -0.72
CA LEU A 236 -17.48 17.32 -1.35
C LEU A 236 -17.60 16.66 -2.72
N ALA A 237 -18.48 15.66 -2.88
CA ALA A 237 -18.74 15.04 -4.18
C ALA A 237 -19.37 16.04 -5.18
N ALA A 238 -20.29 16.90 -4.73
CA ALA A 238 -20.87 17.95 -5.57
C ALA A 238 -19.80 18.97 -6.01
N ALA A 239 -18.95 19.42 -5.08
CA ALA A 239 -17.85 20.33 -5.37
C ALA A 239 -16.80 19.69 -6.30
N LEU A 240 -16.49 18.42 -6.11
CA LEU A 240 -15.64 17.65 -7.02
C LEU A 240 -16.24 17.58 -8.41
N ASN A 241 -17.52 17.26 -8.53
CA ASN A 241 -18.19 17.21 -9.83
C ASN A 241 -18.05 18.57 -10.54
N GLN A 242 -18.31 19.67 -9.84
CA GLN A 242 -18.10 21.02 -10.38
C GLN A 242 -16.65 21.30 -10.76
N TRP A 243 -15.67 20.83 -9.97
CA TRP A 243 -14.26 20.97 -10.32
C TRP A 243 -13.91 20.20 -11.59
N THR A 244 -14.42 18.98 -11.76
CA THR A 244 -14.14 18.16 -12.93
C THR A 244 -14.71 18.75 -14.22
N GLU A 245 -15.64 19.71 -14.11
CA GLU A 245 -16.07 20.52 -15.26
C GLU A 245 -14.94 21.34 -15.89
N SER A 246 -13.91 21.71 -15.13
CA SER A 246 -12.75 22.43 -15.68
C SER A 246 -11.83 21.54 -16.53
N TRP A 247 -11.97 20.21 -16.48
CA TRP A 247 -11.15 19.30 -17.27
C TRP A 247 -11.75 19.07 -18.66
N PRO A 248 -10.93 18.92 -19.71
CA PRO A 248 -11.42 18.65 -21.06
C PRO A 248 -12.22 17.34 -21.14
N ASP A 249 -13.25 17.32 -21.99
CA ASP A 249 -13.97 16.09 -22.31
C ASP A 249 -13.30 15.35 -23.49
N LEU A 250 -13.79 14.16 -23.80
CA LEU A 250 -13.35 13.37 -24.95
C LEU A 250 -13.96 13.91 -26.25
N GLU A 251 -13.12 14.32 -27.20
CA GLU A 251 -13.56 14.62 -28.57
C GLU A 251 -13.85 13.32 -29.35
N GLU A 252 -14.75 13.36 -30.35
CA GLU A 252 -15.29 12.16 -31.03
C GLU A 252 -14.22 11.18 -31.60
N ASN A 253 -13.00 11.66 -31.86
CA ASN A 253 -11.87 10.86 -32.37
C ASN A 253 -10.65 10.82 -31.45
N ALA A 254 -10.73 11.41 -30.26
CA ALA A 254 -9.60 11.44 -29.33
C ALA A 254 -9.45 10.09 -28.60
N THR A 255 -8.21 9.74 -28.31
CA THR A 255 -7.84 8.67 -27.38
C THR A 255 -7.26 9.29 -26.12
N CYS A 256 -7.12 8.53 -25.04
CA CYS A 256 -6.47 9.02 -23.82
C CYS A 256 -5.06 9.59 -24.02
N ALA A 257 -4.35 9.19 -25.08
CA ALA A 257 -3.02 9.71 -25.42
C ALA A 257 -3.06 11.00 -26.26
N THR A 258 -4.19 11.30 -26.90
CA THR A 258 -4.34 12.43 -27.85
C THR A 258 -5.37 13.45 -27.36
N ASN A 259 -5.96 13.24 -26.19
CA ASN A 259 -6.97 14.15 -25.68
C ASN A 259 -6.37 15.49 -25.29
N ARG A 260 -7.18 16.53 -25.41
CA ARG A 260 -6.83 17.87 -24.95
C ARG A 260 -6.49 17.85 -23.46
N LEU A 261 -5.44 18.55 -23.09
CA LEU A 261 -5.07 18.73 -21.69
C LEU A 261 -5.70 20.00 -21.11
N PRO A 262 -5.78 20.13 -19.77
CA PRO A 262 -6.14 21.40 -19.15
C PRO A 262 -5.20 22.51 -19.65
N GLU A 263 -5.66 23.75 -19.63
CA GLU A 263 -4.87 24.88 -20.16
C GLU A 263 -3.50 24.98 -19.50
N ASN A 264 -2.47 25.30 -20.30
CA ASN A 264 -1.06 25.42 -19.89
C ASN A 264 -0.36 24.11 -19.51
N PHE A 265 -0.94 22.94 -19.79
CA PHE A 265 -0.26 21.66 -19.62
C PHE A 265 0.37 21.18 -20.92
N ASP A 266 1.65 20.79 -20.85
CA ASP A 266 2.38 20.22 -21.97
C ASP A 266 2.05 18.72 -22.12
N PRO A 267 1.55 18.28 -23.29
CA PRO A 267 1.23 16.89 -23.57
C PRO A 267 2.42 15.93 -23.50
N LEU A 268 3.64 16.43 -23.64
CA LEU A 268 4.84 15.61 -23.52
C LEU A 268 5.12 15.18 -22.07
N TYR A 269 4.71 16.00 -21.11
CA TYR A 269 5.13 15.87 -19.71
C TYR A 269 3.99 15.50 -18.76
N HIS A 270 2.75 15.83 -19.08
CA HIS A 270 1.59 15.53 -18.24
C HIS A 270 1.29 14.02 -18.19
N ILE A 271 0.99 13.51 -16.99
CA ILE A 271 0.52 12.13 -16.79
C ILE A 271 -0.90 12.14 -16.25
N ALA A 272 -1.14 12.79 -15.11
CA ALA A 272 -2.44 12.80 -14.48
C ALA A 272 -2.62 14.04 -13.59
N SER A 273 -3.84 14.53 -13.51
CA SER A 273 -4.28 15.54 -12.53
C SER A 273 -5.30 14.90 -11.61
N PHE A 274 -5.28 15.24 -10.33
CA PHE A 274 -6.21 14.67 -9.36
C PHE A 274 -6.60 15.66 -8.28
N VAL A 275 -7.76 15.42 -7.69
CA VAL A 275 -8.23 16.07 -6.47
C VAL A 275 -8.69 14.98 -5.52
N ASN A 276 -7.99 14.82 -4.40
CA ASN A 276 -8.35 13.90 -3.33
C ASN A 276 -9.02 14.68 -2.19
N THR A 277 -10.28 14.39 -1.92
CA THR A 277 -11.02 15.08 -0.85
C THR A 277 -10.71 14.52 0.52
N PHE A 278 -11.11 15.28 1.53
CA PHE A 278 -11.04 14.88 2.92
C PHE A 278 -11.69 13.50 3.20
N ASN A 279 -12.84 13.20 2.58
CA ASN A 279 -13.55 11.92 2.73
C ASN A 279 -13.07 10.84 1.74
N HIS A 280 -11.83 10.93 1.27
CA HIS A 280 -11.19 9.93 0.41
C HIS A 280 -11.89 9.67 -0.93
N ILE A 281 -12.63 10.65 -1.44
CA ILE A 281 -13.10 10.63 -2.82
C ILE A 281 -12.02 11.30 -3.66
N THR A 282 -11.40 10.54 -4.56
CA THR A 282 -10.44 11.06 -5.51
C THR A 282 -11.08 11.15 -6.89
N ALA A 283 -11.16 12.35 -7.45
CA ALA A 283 -11.45 12.57 -8.86
C ALA A 283 -10.13 12.77 -9.61
N PHE A 284 -9.99 12.19 -10.81
CA PHE A 284 -8.75 12.28 -11.56
C PHE A 284 -8.95 12.25 -13.08
N TYR A 285 -7.95 12.78 -13.78
CA TYR A 285 -7.94 12.93 -15.24
C TYR A 285 -6.53 12.70 -15.80
N PRO A 286 -6.36 11.95 -16.91
CA PRO A 286 -7.39 11.16 -17.58
C PRO A 286 -7.62 9.81 -16.87
N LYS A 287 -8.84 9.28 -17.00
CA LYS A 287 -9.26 8.00 -16.40
C LYS A 287 -8.34 6.82 -16.76
N CYS A 288 -7.76 6.84 -17.95
CA CYS A 288 -6.86 5.77 -18.42
C CYS A 288 -5.56 5.65 -17.62
N ASN A 289 -5.12 6.71 -16.94
CA ASN A 289 -3.84 6.72 -16.22
C ASN A 289 -3.99 6.35 -14.74
N PHE A 290 -5.10 5.71 -14.37
CA PHE A 290 -5.38 5.35 -12.98
C PHE A 290 -4.29 4.48 -12.33
N GLU A 291 -3.75 3.50 -13.05
CA GLU A 291 -2.72 2.59 -12.49
C GLU A 291 -1.45 3.35 -12.06
N SER A 292 -1.08 4.42 -12.77
CA SER A 292 0.05 5.29 -12.41
C SER A 292 -0.25 6.16 -11.18
N LEU A 293 -1.52 6.53 -10.99
CA LEU A 293 -1.97 7.40 -9.91
C LEU A 293 -2.27 6.63 -8.63
N ARG A 294 -2.68 5.37 -8.71
CA ARG A 294 -3.12 4.57 -7.56
C ARG A 294 -2.11 4.57 -6.39
N PRO A 295 -0.80 4.34 -6.59
CA PRO A 295 0.15 4.34 -5.48
C PRO A 295 0.26 5.70 -4.78
N ILE A 296 0.07 6.79 -5.54
CA ILE A 296 0.07 8.16 -5.01
C ILE A 296 -1.12 8.36 -4.08
N VAL A 297 -2.31 7.95 -4.51
CA VAL A 297 -3.52 8.10 -3.71
C VAL A 297 -3.42 7.27 -2.43
N ASP A 298 -2.90 6.03 -2.53
CA ASP A 298 -2.65 5.19 -1.35
C ASP A 298 -1.68 5.87 -0.36
N VAL A 299 -0.64 6.57 -0.84
CA VAL A 299 0.27 7.35 0.03
C VAL A 299 -0.46 8.53 0.68
N LEU A 300 -1.27 9.27 -0.07
CA LEU A 300 -2.07 10.38 0.46
C LEU A 300 -3.11 9.91 1.49
N GLU A 301 -3.59 8.68 1.38
CA GLU A 301 -4.47 8.05 2.38
C GLU A 301 -3.72 7.65 3.66
N LEU A 302 -2.49 7.16 3.51
CA LEU A 302 -1.63 6.79 4.63
C LEU A 302 -1.16 8.02 5.42
N GLU A 303 -0.88 9.12 4.73
CA GLU A 303 -0.72 10.46 5.31
C GLU A 303 -2.09 11.06 5.59
N ARG A 304 -2.91 10.35 6.38
CA ARG A 304 -4.33 10.70 6.59
C ARG A 304 -4.49 12.14 7.13
N TYR A 305 -3.49 12.64 7.87
CA TYR A 305 -3.48 13.98 8.47
C TYR A 305 -2.03 14.48 8.68
N PRO A 306 -1.31 14.90 7.62
CA PRO A 306 -0.01 15.51 7.79
C PRO A 306 -0.19 16.89 8.46
N PRO A 307 0.86 17.43 9.08
CA PRO A 307 0.82 18.80 9.58
C PRO A 307 0.50 19.75 8.42
N PRO A 308 -0.43 20.70 8.61
CA PRO A 308 -0.91 21.57 7.55
C PRO A 308 0.24 22.42 7.02
N THR A 309 0.49 22.36 5.72
CA THR A 309 1.53 23.19 5.08
C THR A 309 0.98 23.94 3.90
N LYS A 310 1.20 25.26 3.87
CA LYS A 310 0.85 26.11 2.72
C LYS A 310 1.81 25.95 1.53
N LYS A 311 2.92 25.23 1.71
CA LYS A 311 3.96 25.03 0.69
C LYS A 311 3.54 23.93 -0.30
N LEU A 312 3.88 24.12 -1.58
CA LEU A 312 3.77 23.07 -2.58
C LEU A 312 4.72 21.93 -2.19
N ARG A 313 4.22 20.69 -2.20
CA ARG A 313 5.03 19.51 -1.95
C ARG A 313 5.28 18.78 -3.26
N LEU A 314 6.49 18.25 -3.39
CA LEU A 314 6.89 17.40 -4.51
C LEU A 314 7.42 16.09 -3.96
N PHE A 315 7.07 14.99 -4.60
CA PHE A 315 7.66 13.70 -4.32
C PHE A 315 7.84 12.92 -5.61
N ALA A 316 8.87 12.09 -5.66
CA ALA A 316 9.14 11.21 -6.78
C ALA A 316 8.67 9.79 -6.46
N PHE A 317 7.95 9.17 -7.40
CA PHE A 317 7.52 7.79 -7.28
C PHE A 317 8.20 6.94 -8.36
N ASN A 318 8.80 5.82 -7.96
CA ASN A 318 9.43 4.86 -8.87
C ASN A 318 8.60 3.58 -8.93
N ASP A 319 7.95 3.34 -10.07
CA ASP A 319 7.21 2.11 -10.35
C ASP A 319 7.86 1.35 -11.52
N ASN A 320 8.45 0.18 -11.25
CA ASN A 320 9.06 -0.69 -12.26
C ASN A 320 9.97 0.10 -13.25
N ASP A 321 10.91 0.89 -12.69
CA ASP A 321 11.85 1.77 -13.41
C ASP A 321 11.24 2.99 -14.11
N LYS A 322 9.93 3.24 -13.94
CA LYS A 322 9.29 4.48 -14.36
C LYS A 322 9.21 5.46 -13.19
N ILE A 323 9.99 6.52 -13.29
CA ILE A 323 9.99 7.61 -12.32
C ILE A 323 8.99 8.68 -12.78
N THR A 324 8.03 8.95 -11.91
CA THR A 324 7.07 10.04 -12.04
C THR A 324 7.28 11.04 -10.91
N ILE A 325 6.98 12.31 -11.16
CA ILE A 325 7.08 13.37 -10.17
C ILE A 325 5.68 13.91 -9.93
N THR A 326 5.28 13.95 -8.67
CA THR A 326 3.96 14.47 -8.30
C THR A 326 4.15 15.72 -7.47
N ALA A 327 3.52 16.81 -7.91
CA ALA A 327 3.34 17.99 -7.08
C ALA A 327 1.91 18.05 -6.56
N TYR A 328 1.75 18.37 -5.28
CA TYR A 328 0.45 18.52 -4.67
C TYR A 328 0.43 19.63 -3.64
N LYS A 329 -0.78 20.16 -3.41
CA LYS A 329 -1.04 21.20 -2.43
C LYS A 329 -2.35 20.96 -1.71
N GLU A 330 -2.34 21.24 -0.43
CA GLU A 330 -3.52 21.15 0.43
C GLU A 330 -4.42 22.37 0.23
N ILE A 331 -5.73 22.11 0.16
CA ILE A 331 -6.79 23.11 0.04
C ILE A 331 -7.44 23.23 1.40
N PHE A 332 -7.46 24.44 1.93
CA PHE A 332 -7.99 24.75 3.25
C PHE A 332 -9.26 25.61 3.16
N ASP A 333 -10.16 25.39 4.10
CA ASP A 333 -11.25 26.31 4.38
C ASP A 333 -10.69 27.67 4.84
N SER A 334 -11.29 28.74 4.31
CA SER A 334 -10.90 30.11 4.59
C SER A 334 -11.20 30.56 6.04
N ILE A 335 -12.24 29.99 6.66
CA ILE A 335 -12.73 30.42 7.97
C ILE A 335 -11.99 29.69 9.09
N TYR A 336 -12.00 28.36 9.04
CA TYR A 336 -11.46 27.51 10.10
C TYR A 336 -10.06 26.98 9.80
N GLY A 337 -9.51 27.24 8.61
CA GLY A 337 -8.18 26.75 8.23
C GLY A 337 -8.10 25.23 8.13
N ARG A 338 -9.25 24.55 7.94
CA ARG A 338 -9.33 23.08 7.90
C ARG A 338 -9.09 22.55 6.50
N ARG A 339 -8.35 21.44 6.38
CA ARG A 339 -8.06 20.84 5.08
C ARG A 339 -9.31 20.19 4.50
N LEU A 340 -9.75 20.63 3.33
CA LEU A 340 -10.92 20.09 2.63
C LEU A 340 -10.55 19.08 1.54
N ALA A 341 -9.40 19.31 0.88
CA ALA A 341 -8.94 18.47 -0.22
C ALA A 341 -7.43 18.65 -0.45
N VAL A 342 -6.88 17.81 -1.31
CA VAL A 342 -5.53 17.88 -1.84
C VAL A 342 -5.64 17.87 -3.36
N GLY A 343 -5.20 18.95 -4.00
CA GLY A 343 -5.10 19.02 -5.45
C GLY A 343 -3.67 18.72 -5.89
N GLY A 344 -3.49 17.95 -6.95
CA GLY A 344 -2.16 17.60 -7.44
C GLY A 344 -2.10 17.26 -8.93
N VAL A 345 -0.87 17.24 -9.43
CA VAL A 345 -0.53 16.85 -10.80
C VAL A 345 0.70 15.94 -10.77
N GLN A 346 0.65 14.90 -11.57
CA GLN A 346 1.72 13.97 -11.86
C GLN A 346 2.31 14.28 -13.25
N TRP A 347 3.63 14.40 -13.31
CA TRP A 347 4.41 14.61 -14.52
C TRP A 347 5.44 13.50 -14.73
N THR A 348 5.95 13.40 -15.96
CA THR A 348 7.12 12.59 -16.24
C THR A 348 8.36 13.21 -15.57
N SER A 349 9.34 12.37 -15.23
CA SER A 349 10.56 12.83 -14.58
C SER A 349 11.40 13.82 -15.39
N GLN A 350 11.17 13.95 -16.70
CA GLN A 350 11.89 14.87 -17.57
C GLN A 350 11.38 16.31 -17.46
N PHE A 351 10.16 16.51 -16.97
CA PHE A 351 9.52 17.83 -16.92
C PHE A 351 10.33 18.85 -16.11
N ILE A 352 10.74 18.46 -14.90
CA ILE A 352 11.46 19.38 -14.01
C ILE A 352 12.88 19.63 -14.54
N ASP A 353 13.50 18.63 -15.16
CA ASP A 353 14.82 18.78 -15.75
C ASP A 353 14.81 19.74 -16.96
N SER A 354 13.83 19.63 -17.86
CA SER A 354 13.68 20.55 -18.99
C SER A 354 13.34 21.96 -18.53
N LEU A 355 12.44 22.09 -17.55
CA LEU A 355 12.11 23.38 -16.94
C LEU A 355 13.34 24.02 -16.29
N PHE A 356 14.13 23.23 -15.56
CA PHE A 356 15.36 23.69 -14.91
C PHE A 356 16.38 24.14 -15.94
N GLN A 357 16.62 23.37 -17.01
CA GLN A 357 17.56 23.75 -18.07
C GLN A 357 17.13 25.05 -18.78
N ASN A 358 15.84 25.19 -19.11
CA ASN A 358 15.32 26.40 -19.75
C ASN A 358 15.46 27.62 -18.82
N ALA A 359 15.14 27.47 -17.54
CA ALA A 359 15.23 28.56 -16.56
C ALA A 359 16.68 28.97 -16.23
N THR A 360 17.65 28.06 -16.37
CA THR A 360 19.04 28.30 -15.94
C THR A 360 20.01 28.58 -17.09
N ALA A 361 19.70 28.18 -18.33
CA ALA A 361 20.62 28.29 -19.47
C ALA A 361 21.08 29.73 -19.75
N ASP A 362 20.16 30.69 -19.72
CA ASP A 362 20.43 32.09 -20.08
C ASP A 362 20.70 33.00 -18.88
N SER A 363 20.72 32.45 -17.66
CA SER A 363 20.92 33.24 -16.44
C SER A 363 22.38 33.23 -16.00
N SER A 364 23.01 34.41 -15.95
CA SER A 364 24.39 34.59 -15.51
C SER A 364 24.68 34.02 -14.11
N GLN A 365 23.69 34.02 -13.21
CA GLN A 365 23.80 33.44 -11.86
C GLN A 365 24.01 31.91 -11.88
N TRP A 366 23.54 31.23 -12.92
CA TRP A 366 23.59 29.78 -13.07
C TRP A 366 24.66 29.32 -14.06
N ALA A 367 25.45 30.22 -14.64
CA ALA A 367 26.53 29.89 -15.57
C ALA A 367 27.52 28.87 -14.98
N ALA A 368 27.78 28.95 -13.67
CA ALA A 368 28.61 27.99 -12.94
C ALA A 368 28.10 26.54 -13.01
N CYS A 369 26.80 26.32 -13.25
CA CYS A 369 26.21 24.99 -13.36
C CYS A 369 26.49 24.30 -14.70
N TYR A 370 26.89 25.08 -15.71
CA TYR A 370 27.21 24.61 -17.06
C TYR A 370 28.72 24.47 -17.30
N GLU A 371 29.54 24.82 -16.31
CA GLU A 371 30.99 24.57 -16.35
C GLU A 371 31.29 23.07 -16.25
N PRO A 372 32.28 22.54 -16.99
CA PRO A 372 32.57 21.11 -17.01
C PRO A 372 33.03 20.53 -15.66
N LYS A 373 33.52 21.38 -14.76
CA LYS A 373 34.05 21.01 -13.43
C LYS A 373 33.05 21.18 -12.28
N ARG A 374 31.84 21.69 -12.55
CA ARG A 374 30.81 21.93 -11.54
C ARG A 374 29.53 21.22 -11.95
N SER A 375 28.71 20.87 -10.96
CA SER A 375 27.44 20.21 -11.19
C SER A 375 26.40 20.75 -10.22
N CYS A 376 25.31 21.28 -10.77
CA CYS A 376 24.15 21.70 -9.99
C CYS A 376 23.05 20.66 -10.08
N HIS A 377 22.34 20.50 -8.97
CA HIS A 377 21.28 19.52 -8.81
C HIS A 377 20.10 20.18 -8.10
N LEU A 378 18.89 19.89 -8.57
CA LEU A 378 17.68 20.16 -7.82
C LEU A 378 17.30 18.87 -7.09
N VAL A 379 17.28 18.93 -5.77
CA VAL A 379 17.04 17.77 -4.89
C VAL A 379 15.80 18.03 -4.06
N LEU A 380 14.90 17.05 -4.02
CA LEU A 380 13.72 17.07 -3.16
C LEU A 380 14.10 16.83 -1.70
N SER A 381 13.17 17.10 -0.78
CA SER A 381 13.37 16.90 0.66
C SER A 381 13.62 15.43 1.03
N ASP A 382 13.17 14.49 0.20
CA ASP A 382 13.42 13.05 0.37
C ASP A 382 14.78 12.60 -0.16
N GLY A 383 15.60 13.51 -0.71
CA GLY A 383 16.88 13.21 -1.31
C GLY A 383 16.81 12.79 -2.78
N PHE A 384 15.64 12.81 -3.43
CA PHE A 384 15.53 12.47 -4.84
C PHE A 384 15.99 13.64 -5.75
N VAL A 385 16.88 13.36 -6.71
CA VAL A 385 17.39 14.36 -7.65
C VAL A 385 16.45 14.46 -8.86
N VAL A 386 15.73 15.58 -8.96
CA VAL A 386 14.72 15.83 -10.01
C VAL A 386 15.27 16.57 -11.24
N ALA A 387 16.36 17.32 -11.10
CA ALA A 387 17.00 18.02 -12.22
C ALA A 387 18.52 18.11 -12.07
N GLY A 388 19.20 18.25 -13.22
CA GLY A 388 20.65 18.38 -13.33
C GLY A 388 21.34 17.12 -13.87
N ARG A 389 22.68 17.13 -13.88
CA ARG A 389 23.49 16.12 -14.59
C ARG A 389 23.25 14.65 -14.17
N ARG A 390 22.80 14.44 -12.93
CA ARG A 390 22.51 13.12 -12.34
C ARG A 390 21.03 12.99 -11.92
N ALA A 391 20.13 13.65 -12.67
CA ALA A 391 18.68 13.55 -12.45
C ALA A 391 18.18 12.10 -12.54
N ARG A 392 17.02 11.83 -11.92
CA ARG A 392 16.34 10.52 -11.88
C ARG A 392 17.03 9.49 -10.97
N GLN A 393 17.79 9.96 -9.99
CA GLN A 393 18.49 9.12 -9.02
C GLN A 393 18.34 9.71 -7.62
N HIS A 394 18.40 8.85 -6.60
CA HIS A 394 18.51 9.33 -5.23
C HIS A 394 19.91 9.88 -4.96
N LEU A 395 20.03 10.88 -4.08
CA LEU A 395 21.29 11.56 -3.76
C LEU A 395 22.36 10.58 -3.26
N SER A 396 21.98 9.50 -2.58
CA SER A 396 22.93 8.46 -2.17
C SER A 396 23.62 7.75 -3.34
N SER A 397 22.97 7.68 -4.50
CA SER A 397 23.53 7.09 -5.71
C SER A 397 24.14 8.15 -6.62
N ALA A 398 23.48 9.32 -6.71
CA ALA A 398 23.95 10.44 -7.51
C ALA A 398 25.22 11.06 -6.90
N ASP A 399 25.38 11.13 -5.58
CA ASP A 399 26.54 11.69 -4.91
C ASP A 399 26.70 11.11 -3.49
N ALA A 400 27.22 9.89 -3.44
CA ALA A 400 27.37 9.15 -2.18
C ALA A 400 28.21 9.91 -1.13
N LEU A 401 29.23 10.67 -1.54
CA LEU A 401 30.10 11.42 -0.64
C LEU A 401 29.38 12.62 -0.01
N LEU A 402 28.65 13.41 -0.81
CA LEU A 402 27.81 14.49 -0.28
C LEU A 402 26.73 13.91 0.64
N PHE A 403 26.07 12.83 0.22
CA PHE A 403 25.03 12.20 1.02
C PHE A 403 25.55 11.71 2.37
N ASP A 404 26.68 11.00 2.40
CA ASP A 404 27.32 10.52 3.63
C ASP A 404 27.74 11.68 4.53
N TYR A 405 28.26 12.78 3.97
CA TYR A 405 28.59 13.97 4.73
C TYR A 405 27.36 14.61 5.38
N LEU A 406 26.29 14.82 4.60
CA LEU A 406 25.04 15.39 5.11
C LEU A 406 24.43 14.50 6.20
N PHE A 407 24.53 13.18 6.03
CA PHE A 407 24.10 12.20 7.03
C PHE A 407 24.95 12.29 8.31
N LYS A 408 26.28 12.31 8.21
CA LYS A 408 27.21 12.46 9.35
C LYS A 408 27.04 13.78 10.11
N LYS A 409 26.62 14.83 9.42
CA LYS A 409 26.31 16.14 10.01
C LYS A 409 24.89 16.23 10.57
N SER A 410 24.13 15.14 10.58
CA SER A 410 22.73 15.10 11.04
C SER A 410 21.81 16.07 10.27
N LEU A 411 22.16 16.39 9.02
CA LEU A 411 21.34 17.22 8.12
C LEU A 411 20.34 16.37 7.33
N ILE A 412 20.50 15.04 7.36
CA ILE A 412 19.56 14.07 6.81
C ILE A 412 19.08 13.19 7.97
N ARG A 413 17.77 13.16 8.18
CA ARG A 413 17.13 12.21 9.08
C ARG A 413 16.76 10.96 8.30
N LYS A 414 17.27 9.81 8.72
CA LYS A 414 16.87 8.50 8.19
C LYS A 414 15.85 7.86 9.12
N THR A 415 14.73 7.46 8.56
CA THR A 415 13.71 6.65 9.22
C THR A 415 13.46 5.40 8.39
N TYR A 416 12.85 4.38 8.98
CA TYR A 416 12.48 3.16 8.28
C TYR A 416 10.99 2.97 8.40
N ARG A 417 10.37 2.57 7.31
CA ARG A 417 8.98 2.14 7.27
C ARG A 417 8.91 0.70 6.84
N ARG A 418 8.26 -0.14 7.64
CA ARG A 418 8.03 -1.55 7.31
C ARG A 418 6.60 -1.74 6.80
N ASP A 419 6.41 -2.41 5.67
CA ASP A 419 5.12 -2.90 5.21
C ASP A 419 5.14 -4.43 5.20
N ASN A 420 4.54 -5.01 6.23
CA ASN A 420 4.41 -6.46 6.42
C ASN A 420 3.25 -7.08 5.63
N GLN A 421 2.51 -6.25 4.88
CA GLN A 421 1.37 -6.64 4.06
C GLN A 421 1.61 -6.37 2.56
N ALA A 422 2.87 -6.20 2.17
CA ALA A 422 3.24 -5.96 0.79
C ALA A 422 3.08 -7.22 -0.06
N GLN A 423 2.97 -7.03 -1.38
CA GLN A 423 2.90 -8.12 -2.35
C GLN A 423 4.13 -8.11 -3.26
N CYS A 424 4.97 -9.12 -3.13
CA CYS A 424 6.23 -9.26 -3.86
C CYS A 424 6.13 -10.35 -4.92
N THR A 425 6.89 -10.20 -6.01
CA THR A 425 7.12 -11.31 -6.92
C THR A 425 8.09 -12.31 -6.29
N PRO A 426 7.81 -13.62 -6.32
CA PRO A 426 8.70 -14.63 -5.75
C PRO A 426 10.03 -14.59 -6.50
N SER A 427 11.13 -14.39 -5.76
CA SER A 427 12.46 -14.50 -6.33
C SER A 427 12.77 -15.97 -6.63
N ARG A 428 13.32 -16.26 -7.82
CA ARG A 428 13.70 -17.64 -8.21
C ARG A 428 14.94 -18.16 -7.46
N HIS A 429 15.59 -17.35 -6.63
CA HIS A 429 16.91 -17.64 -6.09
C HIS A 429 16.98 -17.38 -4.58
N LEU A 430 16.62 -18.40 -3.80
CA LEU A 430 17.17 -18.56 -2.46
C LEU A 430 18.23 -19.67 -2.55
N TYR A 431 19.47 -19.28 -2.84
CA TYR A 431 20.64 -20.13 -2.60
C TYR A 431 20.76 -20.29 -1.08
N SER A 432 20.14 -21.33 -0.52
CA SER A 432 20.63 -21.89 0.73
C SER A 432 21.83 -22.75 0.37
N PRO A 433 23.06 -22.47 0.84
CA PRO A 433 24.18 -23.37 0.63
C PRO A 433 23.83 -24.72 1.28
N ASN A 434 23.65 -25.75 0.45
CA ASN A 434 23.49 -27.12 0.92
C ASN A 434 24.88 -27.66 1.28
N ASN A 435 25.15 -27.85 2.58
CA ASN A 435 26.32 -28.61 3.07
C ASN A 435 26.14 -30.14 2.89
N ALA A 436 25.44 -30.59 1.85
CA ALA A 436 25.28 -32.00 1.57
C ALA A 436 26.41 -32.45 0.61
N PRO A 437 27.19 -33.49 0.94
CA PRO A 437 28.25 -33.96 0.08
C PRO A 437 27.64 -34.46 -1.25
N PRO A 438 28.23 -34.11 -2.41
CA PRO A 438 27.73 -34.55 -3.70
C PRO A 438 27.87 -36.08 -3.80
N ARG A 439 26.76 -36.77 -4.05
CA ARG A 439 26.81 -38.18 -4.46
C ARG A 439 27.25 -38.24 -5.93
N PRO A 440 28.18 -39.12 -6.31
CA PRO A 440 28.60 -39.25 -7.70
C PRO A 440 27.49 -39.94 -8.51
N HIS A 441 26.98 -39.27 -9.54
CA HIS A 441 26.09 -39.88 -10.52
C HIS A 441 26.92 -40.63 -11.56
N SER A 442 26.75 -41.95 -11.58
CA SER A 442 27.31 -42.89 -12.55
C SER A 442 26.77 -42.66 -13.98
N ILE A 443 27.56 -43.11 -14.94
CA ILE A 443 27.53 -43.11 -16.43
C ILE A 443 26.15 -43.25 -17.12
N SER A 444 25.05 -43.53 -16.41
CA SER A 444 23.71 -43.68 -17.01
C SER A 444 23.07 -42.38 -17.51
N THR A 445 23.54 -41.22 -17.05
CA THR A 445 23.03 -39.90 -17.50
C THR A 445 23.51 -39.55 -18.90
N MET A 446 24.63 -40.08 -19.38
CA MET A 446 25.12 -39.80 -20.74
C MET A 446 24.34 -40.55 -21.81
N LEU A 447 23.90 -41.79 -21.53
CA LEU A 447 23.10 -42.58 -22.48
C LEU A 447 21.67 -42.03 -22.66
N PHE A 448 21.10 -41.40 -21.63
CA PHE A 448 19.74 -40.84 -21.71
C PHE A 448 19.67 -39.53 -22.50
N HIS A 449 20.78 -38.82 -22.65
CA HIS A 449 20.84 -37.58 -23.43
C HIS A 449 20.96 -37.82 -24.94
N LEU A 450 21.58 -38.92 -25.35
CA LEU A 450 21.74 -39.30 -26.76
C LEU A 450 20.42 -39.74 -27.41
N THR A 451 19.55 -40.44 -26.69
CA THR A 451 18.26 -40.93 -27.23
C THR A 451 17.18 -39.85 -27.29
N LYS A 452 17.33 -38.76 -26.52
CA LYS A 452 16.36 -37.65 -26.47
C LYS A 452 16.60 -36.56 -27.53
N LEU A 453 17.78 -36.53 -28.13
CA LEU A 453 18.14 -35.57 -29.19
C LEU A 453 17.48 -35.90 -30.54
N LEU A 454 17.15 -37.17 -30.80
CA LEU A 454 16.58 -37.61 -32.08
C LEU A 454 15.05 -37.49 -32.18
N THR A 455 14.34 -37.27 -31.07
CA THR A 455 12.85 -37.28 -31.05
C THR A 455 12.20 -35.92 -30.74
N THR A 456 12.99 -34.89 -30.41
CA THR A 456 12.44 -33.66 -29.79
C THR A 456 12.20 -32.50 -30.73
N ALA A 457 12.88 -32.40 -31.89
CA ALA A 457 12.71 -31.23 -32.77
C ALA A 457 11.32 -31.18 -33.42
N PHE A 458 10.80 -32.31 -33.90
CA PHE A 458 9.51 -32.36 -34.61
C PHE A 458 8.29 -32.14 -33.69
N TRP A 459 8.35 -32.66 -32.46
CA TRP A 459 7.22 -32.56 -31.52
C TRP A 459 7.13 -31.18 -30.82
N LEU A 460 8.24 -30.44 -30.75
CA LEU A 460 8.27 -29.12 -30.10
C LEU A 460 7.52 -28.07 -30.91
N ASP A 461 7.70 -28.07 -32.23
CA ASP A 461 7.04 -27.11 -33.13
C ASP A 461 5.52 -27.37 -33.24
N PHE A 462 5.11 -28.64 -33.29
CA PHE A 462 3.69 -29.01 -33.28
C PHE A 462 3.00 -28.64 -31.95
N TRP A 463 3.70 -28.81 -30.82
CA TRP A 463 3.19 -28.45 -29.50
C TRP A 463 3.11 -26.92 -29.28
N LEU A 464 4.07 -26.16 -29.81
CA LEU A 464 4.05 -24.69 -29.77
C LEU A 464 2.88 -24.10 -30.59
N LEU A 465 2.55 -24.72 -31.73
CA LEU A 465 1.40 -24.34 -32.55
C LEU A 465 0.07 -24.60 -31.82
N MET A 466 -0.10 -25.79 -31.24
CA MET A 466 -1.33 -26.16 -30.51
C MET A 466 -1.52 -25.38 -29.21
N THR A 467 -0.46 -25.04 -28.48
CA THR A 467 -0.55 -24.27 -27.23
C THR A 467 -0.85 -22.79 -27.43
N SER A 468 -0.64 -22.24 -28.64
CA SER A 468 -1.02 -20.85 -28.94
C SER A 468 -2.54 -20.65 -29.01
N SER A 469 -3.27 -21.65 -29.50
CA SER A 469 -4.73 -21.58 -29.75
C SER A 469 -5.58 -21.85 -28.51
N ILE A 470 -5.02 -22.43 -27.44
CA ILE A 470 -5.76 -22.86 -26.23
C ILE A 470 -5.60 -21.86 -25.05
N LYS A 471 -4.77 -20.81 -25.21
CA LYS A 471 -4.39 -19.85 -24.15
C LYS A 471 -5.55 -19.08 -23.48
N LYS A 472 -6.77 -19.12 -24.01
CA LYS A 472 -7.93 -18.43 -23.41
C LYS A 472 -8.81 -19.33 -22.51
N ALA A 473 -8.60 -20.65 -22.46
CA ALA A 473 -9.59 -21.56 -21.86
C ALA A 473 -9.18 -22.26 -20.54
N LEU A 474 -7.93 -22.18 -20.08
CA LEU A 474 -7.49 -22.95 -18.91
C LEU A 474 -7.00 -22.05 -17.77
N ALA A 475 -7.96 -21.62 -16.95
CA ALA A 475 -7.70 -21.00 -15.64
C ALA A 475 -7.43 -22.04 -14.52
N GLN A 476 -7.40 -23.34 -14.84
CA GLN A 476 -7.19 -24.42 -13.89
C GLN A 476 -5.93 -25.24 -14.23
N PRO A 477 -5.16 -25.71 -13.23
CA PRO A 477 -3.98 -26.53 -13.45
C PRO A 477 -4.35 -27.89 -14.06
N VAL A 478 -3.59 -28.33 -15.07
CA VAL A 478 -3.82 -29.62 -15.76
C VAL A 478 -2.62 -30.55 -15.54
N MET A 479 -2.91 -31.81 -15.20
CA MET A 479 -1.91 -32.87 -15.08
C MET A 479 -1.64 -33.48 -16.46
N ILE A 480 -0.40 -33.35 -16.95
CA ILE A 480 0.01 -33.95 -18.22
C ILE A 480 1.23 -34.85 -17.95
N GLY A 481 1.08 -36.16 -18.18
CA GLY A 481 2.18 -37.13 -18.05
C GLY A 481 2.77 -37.26 -16.63
N GLY A 482 1.97 -37.06 -15.58
CA GLY A 482 2.45 -37.08 -14.18
C GLY A 482 3.21 -35.82 -13.75
N THR A 483 3.35 -34.84 -14.64
CA THR A 483 3.88 -33.49 -14.37
C THR A 483 2.75 -32.47 -14.43
N CYS A 484 2.59 -31.69 -13.36
CA CYS A 484 1.60 -30.61 -13.30
C CYS A 484 2.15 -29.42 -14.07
N GLN A 485 1.53 -29.06 -15.19
CA GLN A 485 1.97 -27.93 -16.02
C GLN A 485 1.15 -26.70 -15.62
N PHE A 486 1.78 -25.75 -14.91
CA PHE A 486 1.12 -24.54 -14.43
C PHE A 486 0.72 -23.61 -15.57
N SER A 487 -0.39 -22.90 -15.40
CA SER A 487 -0.59 -21.62 -16.07
C SER A 487 0.45 -20.64 -15.54
N ARG A 488 1.08 -19.88 -16.44
CA ARG A 488 2.17 -18.94 -16.14
C ARG A 488 1.62 -17.66 -15.50
N ILE A 489 0.79 -17.78 -14.47
CA ILE A 489 0.31 -16.63 -13.70
C ILE A 489 1.47 -16.20 -12.79
N LYS A 490 1.92 -14.95 -12.93
CA LYS A 490 2.88 -14.35 -11.99
C LYS A 490 2.17 -14.16 -10.65
N HIS A 491 2.19 -15.18 -9.79
CA HIS A 491 1.66 -15.05 -8.43
C HIS A 491 2.50 -14.03 -7.67
N LYS A 492 1.86 -12.98 -7.13
CA LYS A 492 2.49 -12.12 -6.12
C LYS A 492 2.23 -12.78 -4.75
N GLU A 493 3.26 -12.95 -3.96
CA GLU A 493 3.19 -13.50 -2.61
C GLU A 493 3.19 -12.35 -1.58
N LEU A 494 2.61 -12.56 -0.40
CA LEU A 494 2.79 -11.62 0.70
C LEU A 494 4.28 -11.57 1.10
N CYS A 495 4.75 -10.40 1.50
CA CYS A 495 6.13 -10.17 1.91
C CYS A 495 6.23 -9.00 2.91
N SER A 496 7.30 -8.99 3.68
CA SER A 496 7.72 -7.83 4.46
C SER A 496 8.71 -7.01 3.62
N LEU A 497 8.37 -5.74 3.37
CA LEU A 497 9.25 -4.77 2.73
C LEU A 497 9.64 -3.69 3.72
N GLU A 498 10.92 -3.34 3.73
CA GLU A 498 11.45 -2.24 4.52
C GLU A 498 11.89 -1.11 3.58
N TYR A 499 11.31 0.06 3.80
CA TYR A 499 11.54 1.26 3.01
C TYR A 499 12.35 2.26 3.85
N PRO A 500 13.62 2.53 3.49
CA PRO A 500 14.35 3.63 4.08
C PRO A 500 13.74 4.95 3.58
N MET A 501 13.31 5.79 4.51
CA MET A 501 12.81 7.14 4.24
C MET A 501 13.85 8.16 4.71
N TYR A 502 14.15 9.13 3.87
CA TYR A 502 15.09 10.19 4.17
C TYR A 502 14.37 11.53 4.22
N GLU A 503 14.81 12.43 5.10
CA GLU A 503 14.30 13.79 5.20
C GLU A 503 15.49 14.74 5.36
N ILE A 504 15.70 15.61 4.38
CA ILE A 504 16.71 16.67 4.40
C ILE A 504 16.18 17.83 5.24
N MET A 505 16.86 18.14 6.33
CA MET A 505 16.44 19.13 7.33
C MET A 505 17.02 20.54 7.09
N LEU A 506 17.44 20.85 5.86
CA LEU A 506 18.07 22.13 5.52
C LEU A 506 17.01 23.23 5.40
N THR A 507 17.04 24.18 6.33
CA THR A 507 16.14 25.35 6.33
C THR A 507 16.78 26.62 5.79
N GLU A 508 18.12 26.69 5.80
CA GLU A 508 18.89 27.87 5.41
C GLU A 508 19.95 27.52 4.35
N LYS A 509 20.55 28.56 3.75
CA LYS A 509 21.65 28.38 2.80
C LYS A 509 22.91 27.98 3.55
N HIS A 510 23.43 26.80 3.24
CA HIS A 510 24.69 26.33 3.77
C HIS A 510 25.76 26.19 2.68
N THR A 511 27.01 26.38 3.08
CA THR A 511 28.19 26.09 2.26
C THR A 511 29.02 25.08 3.04
N PHE A 512 29.39 23.99 2.39
CA PHE A 512 30.19 22.94 2.98
C PHE A 512 31.43 22.71 2.13
N MET A 513 32.52 22.28 2.77
CA MET A 513 33.68 21.77 2.09
C MET A 513 33.77 20.28 2.38
N LEU A 514 33.73 19.47 1.33
CA LEU A 514 33.87 18.03 1.39
C LEU A 514 35.34 17.69 1.17
N ASN A 515 35.93 16.93 2.09
CA ASN A 515 37.31 16.49 1.98
C ASN A 515 37.35 14.97 2.16
N ASP A 516 37.89 14.26 1.17
CA ASP A 516 38.09 12.80 1.21
C ASP A 516 39.53 12.41 1.63
N GLY A 517 40.35 13.39 1.98
CA GLY A 517 41.76 13.25 2.36
C GLY A 517 42.73 13.47 1.20
N VAL A 518 42.26 13.46 -0.05
CA VAL A 518 43.06 13.65 -1.27
C VAL A 518 42.63 14.90 -2.03
N CYS A 519 41.33 15.13 -2.10
CA CYS A 519 40.70 16.23 -2.81
C CYS A 519 39.69 16.95 -1.91
N SER A 520 39.54 18.26 -2.15
CA SER A 520 38.45 19.05 -1.55
C SER A 520 37.46 19.48 -2.63
N ARG A 521 36.17 19.49 -2.29
CA ARG A 521 35.08 19.96 -3.12
C ARG A 521 34.20 20.95 -2.37
#